data_AF-A0A936RUG9-F1
#
_entry.id   AF-A0A936RUG9-F1
#
_cell.length_a   1.000
_cell.length_b   1.000
_cell.length_c   1.000
_cell.angle_alpha   90.00
_cell.angle_beta   90.00
_cell.angle_gamma   90.00
#
_symmetry.space_group_name_H-M   'P 1'
#
loop_
_entity.id
_entity.type
_entity.pdbx_description
1 polymer ?
#
loop_
_entity_poly.entity_id
_entity_poly.type
_entity_poly.pdbx_seq_one_letter_code
_entity_poly.pdbx_strand_id
1 'polypeptide(L)'
;MQLRMKVFLLAVFPLLLAVAAIAAVVRLETRALAEAEMQAVQPVLVSMQREQLRHYVDLALGSIKHLHESADEEAATREALSILRNLDYGEDNYFFVYDPSGRNLMHPRQPELVGQNLWEMRDPDGLPIIQRLVEQARQGGGFVEFKWRRPSTGRVERKLGYVAFEQNWRWVIGTGVYLDEIEDAKGRIDREASRAINATMGIIVVIAGAAALLVAVCGLALNFSEQRVADAKIRALAHQVVLSQERERARVASELHDGVSQLLVSVKFIFESAQARVAMLADETRHGIGRTMGQGLDRINEVLREVRRISHGLRPTALDDLGLVPALSQMLDEFALRTRLQARFKAEDNPRMPEAVATALFRVVQEALTNIERHSQASEVALSLMSRAQALRLTISDNGVGFDPDALLDQTRCGLGLSSMRERVETLGGLFSIRSGPQGTSIEIVLPAHSLKA
;
A
#
# COMPACT_ATOMS: atom_id res chain seq x y z
N MET A 1 -5.37 -8.31 -14.99
CA MET A 1 -5.09 -7.47 -13.79
C MET A 1 -6.11 -7.79 -12.72
N GLN A 2 -5.65 -8.12 -11.50
CA GLN A 2 -6.53 -8.40 -10.36
C GLN A 2 -7.37 -7.16 -10.00
N LEU A 3 -8.64 -7.37 -9.63
CA LEU A 3 -9.62 -6.32 -9.31
C LEU A 3 -9.07 -5.25 -8.34
N ARG A 4 -8.22 -5.67 -7.41
CA ARG A 4 -7.52 -4.82 -6.43
C ARG A 4 -6.64 -3.75 -7.07
N MET A 5 -5.92 -4.10 -8.14
CA MET A 5 -5.06 -3.16 -8.85
C MET A 5 -5.87 -2.13 -9.63
N LYS A 6 -7.08 -2.51 -10.11
CA LYS A 6 -7.99 -1.56 -10.77
C LYS A 6 -8.56 -0.53 -9.79
N VAL A 7 -8.98 -0.95 -8.60
CA VAL A 7 -9.51 -0.04 -7.57
C VAL A 7 -8.44 0.94 -7.09
N PHE A 8 -7.21 0.44 -6.87
CA PHE A 8 -6.08 1.28 -6.49
C PHE A 8 -5.71 2.30 -7.58
N LEU A 9 -5.63 1.86 -8.85
CA LEU A 9 -5.41 2.77 -9.98
C LEU A 9 -6.52 3.81 -10.11
N LEU A 10 -7.79 3.43 -9.90
CA LEU A 10 -8.93 4.34 -10.01
C LEU A 10 -8.90 5.44 -8.94
N ALA A 11 -8.31 5.18 -7.76
CA ALA A 11 -8.20 6.16 -6.68
C ALA A 11 -6.95 7.05 -6.79
N VAL A 12 -5.80 6.48 -7.13
CA VAL A 12 -4.51 7.19 -7.12
C VAL A 12 -4.27 7.96 -8.42
N PHE A 13 -4.71 7.42 -9.56
CA PHE A 13 -4.45 8.04 -10.86
C PHE A 13 -5.11 9.43 -11.02
N PRO A 14 -6.41 9.63 -10.68
CA PRO A 14 -7.03 10.96 -10.78
C PRO A 14 -6.38 11.99 -9.85
N LEU A 15 -5.93 11.55 -8.66
CA LEU A 15 -5.22 12.41 -7.71
C LEU A 15 -3.88 12.89 -8.31
N LEU A 16 -3.07 11.97 -8.85
CA LEU A 16 -1.81 12.31 -9.49
C LEU A 16 -2.01 13.20 -10.71
N LEU A 17 -3.05 12.95 -11.51
CA LEU A 17 -3.40 13.77 -12.65
C LEU A 17 -3.78 15.20 -12.23
N ALA A 18 -4.61 15.34 -11.19
CA ALA A 18 -5.02 16.63 -10.65
C ALA A 18 -3.81 17.42 -10.10
N VAL A 19 -2.93 16.77 -9.33
CA VAL A 19 -1.69 17.38 -8.84
C VAL A 19 -0.81 17.84 -9.99
N ALA A 20 -0.61 17.00 -11.01
CA ALA A 20 0.20 17.34 -12.18
C ALA A 20 -0.39 18.53 -12.95
N ALA A 21 -1.71 18.58 -13.10
CA ALA A 21 -2.40 19.70 -13.72
C ALA A 21 -2.23 21.00 -12.93
N ILE A 22 -2.43 20.96 -11.60
CA ILE A 22 -2.22 22.12 -10.71
C ILE A 22 -0.76 22.59 -10.80
N ALA A 23 0.19 21.66 -10.72
CA ALA A 23 1.61 21.97 -10.83
C ALA A 23 1.96 22.66 -12.17
N ALA A 24 1.37 22.18 -13.28
CA ALA A 24 1.54 22.78 -14.59
C ALA A 24 0.94 24.19 -14.65
N VAL A 25 -0.29 24.39 -14.14
CA VAL A 25 -0.96 25.70 -14.12
C VAL A 25 -0.16 26.71 -13.30
N VAL A 26 0.24 26.35 -12.08
CA VAL A 26 1.04 27.23 -11.20
C VAL A 26 2.34 27.64 -11.88
N ARG A 27 3.01 26.69 -12.56
CA ARG A 27 4.25 26.97 -13.29
C ARG A 27 4.02 27.92 -14.48
N LEU A 28 2.93 27.76 -15.21
CA LEU A 28 2.58 28.62 -16.34
C LEU A 28 2.23 30.03 -15.85
N GLU A 29 1.37 30.17 -14.85
CA GLU A 29 1.00 31.49 -14.30
C GLU A 29 2.19 32.24 -13.72
N THR A 30 3.03 31.57 -12.92
CA THR A 30 4.17 32.24 -12.27
C THR A 30 5.17 32.77 -13.30
N ARG A 31 5.39 32.03 -14.39
CA ARG A 31 6.26 32.47 -15.49
C ARG A 31 5.64 33.62 -16.27
N ALA A 32 4.35 33.50 -16.62
CA ALA A 32 3.64 34.55 -17.33
C ALA A 32 3.63 35.87 -16.52
N LEU A 33 3.45 35.78 -15.21
CA LEU A 33 3.48 36.94 -14.32
C LEU A 33 4.86 37.60 -14.28
N ALA A 34 5.93 36.80 -14.11
CA ALA A 34 7.30 37.32 -14.09
C ALA A 34 7.69 37.99 -15.42
N GLU A 35 7.29 37.40 -16.56
CA GLU A 35 7.51 37.97 -17.88
C GLU A 35 6.73 39.28 -18.07
N ALA A 36 5.46 39.32 -17.65
CA ALA A 36 4.62 40.50 -17.74
C ALA A 36 5.16 41.66 -16.87
N GLU A 37 5.62 41.36 -15.66
CA GLU A 37 6.23 42.35 -14.76
C GLU A 37 7.49 42.96 -15.38
N MET A 38 8.36 42.13 -15.94
CA MET A 38 9.58 42.60 -16.62
C MET A 38 9.27 43.47 -17.85
N GLN A 39 8.29 43.06 -18.66
CA GLN A 39 7.85 43.84 -19.83
C GLN A 39 7.26 45.20 -19.45
N ALA A 40 6.62 45.30 -18.28
CA ALA A 40 6.09 46.56 -17.78
C ALA A 40 7.18 47.48 -17.21
N VAL A 41 8.16 46.93 -16.49
CA VAL A 41 9.18 47.71 -15.78
C VAL A 41 10.33 48.16 -16.69
N GLN A 42 10.79 47.30 -17.60
CA GLN A 42 11.97 47.57 -18.43
C GLN A 42 11.87 48.84 -19.28
N PRO A 43 10.76 49.11 -20.01
CA PRO A 43 10.62 50.33 -20.82
C PRO A 43 10.64 51.59 -19.94
N VAL A 44 10.06 51.52 -18.75
CA VAL A 44 10.03 52.63 -17.79
C VAL A 44 11.46 52.96 -17.36
N LEU A 45 12.25 51.97 -16.94
CA LEU A 45 13.64 52.18 -16.54
C LEU A 45 14.49 52.78 -17.67
N VAL A 46 14.39 52.26 -18.90
CA VAL A 46 15.12 52.80 -20.05
C VAL A 46 14.68 54.22 -20.38
N SER A 47 13.37 54.52 -20.29
CA SER A 47 12.87 55.88 -20.53
C SER A 47 13.38 56.89 -19.50
N MET A 48 13.43 56.50 -18.22
CA MET A 48 14.02 57.33 -17.16
C MET A 48 15.51 57.56 -17.39
N GLN A 49 16.27 56.54 -17.77
CA GLN A 49 17.69 56.71 -18.11
C GLN A 49 17.90 57.64 -19.30
N ARG A 50 17.06 57.54 -20.34
CA ARG A 50 17.10 58.44 -21.50
C ARG A 50 16.90 59.90 -21.10
N GLU A 51 15.90 60.17 -20.27
CA GLU A 51 15.62 61.52 -19.77
C GLU A 51 16.78 62.06 -18.92
N GLN A 52 17.35 61.22 -18.03
CA GLN A 52 18.54 61.58 -17.24
C GLN A 52 19.74 61.94 -18.11
N LEU A 53 20.08 61.12 -19.12
CA LEU A 53 21.21 61.41 -20.01
C LEU A 53 21.03 62.72 -20.77
N ARG A 54 19.80 63.02 -21.22
CA ARG A 54 19.48 64.29 -21.85
C ARG A 54 19.72 65.46 -20.90
N HIS A 55 19.19 65.39 -19.68
CA HIS A 55 19.40 66.41 -18.66
C HIS A 55 20.88 66.60 -18.29
N TYR A 56 21.67 65.53 -18.23
CA TYR A 56 23.12 65.63 -17.99
C TYR A 56 23.84 66.39 -19.11
N VAL A 57 23.51 66.11 -20.38
CA VAL A 57 24.09 66.87 -21.50
C VAL A 57 23.63 68.33 -21.48
N ASP A 58 22.36 68.60 -21.17
CA ASP A 58 21.85 69.97 -21.05
C ASP A 58 22.55 70.76 -19.94
N LEU A 59 22.81 70.13 -18.79
CA LEU A 59 23.59 70.71 -17.69
C LEU A 59 25.05 70.95 -18.09
N ALA A 60 25.67 70.00 -18.78
CA ALA A 60 27.04 70.13 -19.28
C ALA A 60 27.17 71.29 -20.27
N LEU A 61 26.26 71.39 -21.24
CA LEU A 61 26.18 72.51 -22.18
C LEU A 61 25.94 73.85 -21.45
N GLY A 62 25.01 73.86 -20.48
CA GLY A 62 24.73 75.04 -19.66
C GLY A 62 25.94 75.53 -18.87
N SER A 63 26.77 74.60 -18.36
CA SER A 63 27.96 74.93 -17.56
C SER A 63 29.04 75.68 -18.33
N ILE A 64 29.16 75.44 -19.64
CA ILE A 64 30.16 76.08 -20.50
C ILE A 64 29.61 77.24 -21.32
N LYS A 65 28.28 77.43 -21.35
CA LYS A 65 27.62 78.41 -22.22
C LYS A 65 28.20 79.82 -22.06
N HIS A 66 28.45 80.27 -20.83
CA HIS A 66 28.97 81.62 -20.57
C HIS A 66 30.37 81.88 -21.15
N LEU A 67 31.15 80.84 -21.48
CA LEU A 67 32.52 80.99 -21.95
C LEU A 67 32.62 81.38 -23.42
N HIS A 68 31.55 81.24 -24.21
CA HIS A 68 31.59 81.58 -25.65
C HIS A 68 31.64 83.10 -25.88
N GLU A 69 31.38 83.92 -24.87
CA GLU A 69 31.41 85.39 -24.95
C GLU A 69 32.79 85.97 -24.59
N SER A 70 33.77 85.12 -24.25
CA SER A 70 35.14 85.51 -23.93
C SER A 70 35.88 86.05 -25.16
N ALA A 71 36.73 87.08 -24.96
CA ALA A 71 37.58 87.63 -26.01
C ALA A 71 38.78 86.73 -26.39
N ASP A 72 39.14 85.76 -25.54
CA ASP A 72 40.21 84.78 -25.79
C ASP A 72 39.59 83.39 -26.01
N GLU A 73 39.46 83.02 -27.29
CA GLU A 73 38.84 81.76 -27.74
C GLU A 73 39.65 80.52 -27.31
N GLU A 74 40.99 80.62 -27.25
CA GLU A 74 41.85 79.51 -26.85
C GLU A 74 41.81 79.27 -25.33
N ALA A 75 41.77 80.34 -24.54
CA ALA A 75 41.56 80.23 -23.10
C ALA A 75 40.16 79.68 -22.78
N ALA A 76 39.12 80.22 -23.42
CA ALA A 76 37.74 79.76 -23.25
C ALA A 76 37.56 78.29 -23.63
N THR A 77 38.19 77.85 -24.73
CA THR A 77 38.19 76.43 -25.15
C THR A 77 38.83 75.54 -24.08
N ARG A 78 40.00 75.91 -23.56
CA ARG A 78 40.69 75.13 -22.51
C ARG A 78 39.88 75.07 -21.22
N GLU A 79 39.26 76.18 -20.83
CA GLU A 79 38.41 76.26 -19.65
C GLU A 79 37.14 75.41 -19.80
N ALA A 80 36.45 75.49 -20.94
CA ALA A 80 35.26 74.69 -21.22
C ALA A 80 35.57 73.18 -21.17
N LEU A 81 36.65 72.71 -21.80
CA LEU A 81 37.06 71.31 -21.73
C LEU A 81 37.45 70.89 -20.30
N SER A 82 38.01 71.79 -19.51
CA SER A 82 38.34 71.55 -18.09
C SER A 82 37.08 71.40 -17.24
N ILE A 83 36.08 72.28 -17.41
CA ILE A 83 34.79 72.18 -16.73
C ILE A 83 34.14 70.83 -17.06
N LEU A 84 33.98 70.50 -18.35
CA LEU A 84 33.35 69.25 -18.78
C LEU A 84 34.09 68.00 -18.28
N ARG A 85 35.43 68.04 -18.23
CA ARG A 85 36.25 66.94 -17.70
C ARG A 85 35.99 66.68 -16.22
N ASN A 86 35.72 67.73 -15.45
CA ASN A 86 35.54 67.67 -14.00
C ASN A 86 34.09 67.45 -13.57
N LEU A 87 33.14 67.38 -14.50
CA LEU A 87 31.76 67.00 -14.19
C LEU A 87 31.67 65.50 -13.89
N ASP A 88 31.43 65.15 -12.62
CA ASP A 88 31.28 63.78 -12.13
C ASP A 88 29.85 63.53 -11.63
N TYR A 89 29.30 62.38 -12.00
CA TYR A 89 27.94 61.92 -11.66
C TYR A 89 27.87 60.39 -11.67
N GLY A 90 29.01 59.73 -11.38
CA GLY A 90 29.06 58.28 -11.19
C GLY A 90 30.41 57.69 -11.57
N GLU A 91 30.70 56.52 -11.02
CA GLU A 91 31.97 55.81 -11.18
C GLU A 91 32.30 55.52 -12.66
N ASP A 92 31.32 55.00 -13.41
CA ASP A 92 31.44 54.66 -14.84
C ASP A 92 30.86 55.71 -15.80
N ASN A 93 30.28 56.77 -15.23
CA ASN A 93 29.64 57.83 -15.98
C ASN A 93 30.65 58.94 -16.29
N TYR A 94 30.60 59.45 -17.52
CA TYR A 94 31.50 60.51 -17.96
C TYR A 94 30.99 61.21 -19.21
N PHE A 95 31.40 62.47 -19.36
CA PHE A 95 31.23 63.21 -20.61
C PHE A 95 32.39 62.94 -21.56
N PHE A 96 32.10 62.94 -22.86
CA PHE A 96 33.09 62.90 -23.92
C PHE A 96 32.81 64.00 -24.93
N VAL A 97 33.87 64.50 -25.56
CA VAL A 97 33.78 65.54 -26.58
C VAL A 97 34.55 65.10 -27.82
N TYR A 98 33.90 65.21 -28.98
CA TYR A 98 34.50 65.01 -30.29
C TYR A 98 34.36 66.25 -31.15
N ASP A 99 35.28 66.44 -32.08
CA ASP A 99 35.06 67.36 -33.19
C ASP A 99 34.23 66.70 -34.31
N PRO A 100 33.74 67.46 -35.30
CA PRO A 100 32.92 66.91 -36.37
C PRO A 100 33.66 65.95 -37.32
N SER A 101 34.98 65.81 -37.22
CA SER A 101 35.83 64.90 -37.99
C SER A 101 36.11 63.58 -37.27
N GLY A 102 35.63 63.43 -36.04
CA GLY A 102 35.81 62.24 -35.22
C GLY A 102 37.05 62.27 -34.33
N ARG A 103 37.72 63.42 -34.19
CA ARG A 103 38.84 63.56 -33.25
C ARG A 103 38.31 63.72 -31.83
N ASN A 104 38.82 62.93 -30.89
CA ASN A 104 38.46 63.08 -29.48
C ASN A 104 39.15 64.33 -28.90
N LEU A 105 38.37 65.24 -28.33
CA LEU A 105 38.85 66.47 -27.70
C LEU A 105 38.94 66.34 -26.18
N MET A 106 38.09 65.51 -25.58
CA MET A 106 38.06 65.30 -24.14
C MET A 106 37.45 63.93 -23.79
N HIS A 107 38.15 63.21 -22.92
CA HIS A 107 37.66 61.98 -22.29
C HIS A 107 38.32 61.83 -20.91
N PRO A 108 37.58 61.89 -19.78
CA PRO A 108 38.18 61.92 -18.45
C PRO A 108 38.66 60.54 -17.99
N ARG A 109 37.97 59.47 -18.40
CA ARG A 109 38.26 58.08 -18.00
C ARG A 109 39.24 57.34 -18.91
N GLN A 110 39.54 57.90 -20.08
CA GLN A 110 40.39 57.28 -21.13
C GLN A 110 41.21 58.38 -21.82
N PRO A 111 42.13 59.03 -21.07
CA PRO A 111 42.92 60.14 -21.58
C PRO A 111 43.78 59.75 -22.80
N GLU A 112 44.09 58.47 -22.98
CA GLU A 112 44.83 57.95 -24.13
C GLU A 112 44.12 58.21 -25.46
N LEU A 113 42.79 58.37 -25.47
CA LEU A 113 42.02 58.65 -26.67
C LEU A 113 42.09 60.11 -27.11
N VAL A 114 42.40 61.02 -26.19
CA VAL A 114 42.39 62.46 -26.45
C VAL A 114 43.42 62.81 -27.52
N GLY A 115 42.96 63.53 -28.55
CA GLY A 115 43.76 63.93 -29.70
C GLY A 115 43.76 62.94 -30.86
N GLN A 116 43.32 61.69 -30.66
CA GLN A 116 43.24 60.67 -31.72
C GLN A 116 41.98 60.87 -32.58
N ASN A 117 42.09 60.57 -33.89
CA ASN A 117 40.94 60.48 -34.77
C ASN A 117 40.36 59.06 -34.72
N LEU A 118 39.13 58.95 -34.21
CA LEU A 118 38.42 57.69 -34.01
C LEU A 118 37.32 57.45 -35.07
N TRP A 119 37.36 58.17 -36.19
CA TRP A 119 36.34 58.11 -37.25
C TRP A 119 36.11 56.69 -37.79
N GLU A 120 37.18 55.89 -37.94
CA GLU A 120 37.09 54.51 -38.44
C GLU A 120 36.88 53.46 -37.33
N MET A 121 36.75 53.89 -36.07
CA MET A 121 36.55 52.98 -34.95
C MET A 121 35.20 52.27 -35.08
N ARG A 122 35.24 50.94 -34.90
CA ARG A 122 34.06 50.09 -34.88
C ARG A 122 33.96 49.35 -33.56
N ASP A 123 32.74 49.14 -33.10
CA ASP A 123 32.49 48.24 -31.99
C ASP A 123 32.61 46.76 -32.44
N PRO A 124 32.55 45.78 -31.52
CA PRO A 124 32.62 44.37 -31.87
C PRO A 124 31.53 43.87 -32.85
N ASP A 125 30.42 44.60 -32.98
CA ASP A 125 29.34 44.26 -33.91
C ASP A 125 29.52 44.97 -35.28
N GLY A 126 30.60 45.74 -35.44
CA GLY A 126 30.95 46.44 -36.67
C GLY A 126 30.35 47.84 -36.80
N LEU A 127 29.64 48.35 -35.78
CA LEU A 127 29.00 49.66 -35.80
C LEU A 127 30.07 50.78 -35.79
N PRO A 128 30.07 51.73 -36.75
CA PRO A 128 31.01 52.85 -36.75
C PRO A 128 30.58 53.89 -35.70
N ILE A 129 31.06 53.71 -34.47
CA ILE A 129 30.54 54.37 -33.26
C ILE A 129 30.56 55.89 -33.42
N ILE A 130 31.74 56.45 -33.74
CA ILE A 130 31.94 57.90 -33.76
C ILE A 130 31.17 58.55 -34.91
N GLN A 131 31.11 57.89 -36.07
CA GLN A 131 30.31 58.38 -37.21
C GLN A 131 28.84 58.50 -36.83
N ARG A 132 28.29 57.48 -36.14
CA ARG A 132 26.91 57.50 -35.65
C ARG A 132 26.65 58.58 -34.62
N LEU A 133 27.55 58.75 -33.65
CA LEU A 133 27.44 59.80 -32.65
C LEU A 133 27.47 61.20 -33.29
N VAL A 134 28.39 61.45 -34.21
CA VAL A 134 28.49 62.74 -34.93
C VAL A 134 27.27 62.97 -35.82
N GLU A 135 26.81 61.96 -36.55
CA GLU A 135 25.61 62.02 -37.38
C GLU A 135 24.38 62.41 -36.54
N GLN A 136 24.14 61.70 -35.42
CA GLN A 136 23.00 61.96 -34.55
C GLN A 136 23.08 63.33 -33.87
N ALA A 137 24.25 63.75 -33.43
CA ALA A 137 24.44 65.09 -32.87
C ALA A 137 24.06 66.18 -33.89
N ARG A 138 24.52 66.05 -35.14
CA ARG A 138 24.21 67.02 -36.22
C ARG A 138 22.73 67.07 -36.59
N GLN A 139 21.97 66.00 -36.36
CA GLN A 139 20.53 65.95 -36.62
C GLN A 139 19.67 66.60 -35.52
N GLY A 140 20.29 67.29 -34.55
CA GLY A 140 19.60 67.94 -33.43
C GLY A 140 19.77 67.21 -32.09
N GLY A 141 20.69 66.24 -32.04
CA GLY A 141 20.94 65.42 -30.87
C GLY A 141 20.01 64.21 -30.77
N GLY A 142 20.49 63.16 -30.12
CA GLY A 142 19.79 61.88 -30.12
C GLY A 142 20.47 60.80 -29.30
N PHE A 143 19.79 59.67 -29.18
CA PHE A 143 20.29 58.49 -28.48
C PHE A 143 20.98 57.54 -29.46
N VAL A 144 22.13 57.00 -29.06
CA VAL A 144 22.88 56.00 -29.81
C VAL A 144 23.22 54.86 -28.87
N GLU A 145 22.89 53.64 -29.26
CA GLU A 145 23.33 52.44 -28.57
C GLU A 145 24.57 51.88 -29.28
N PHE A 146 25.62 51.58 -28.51
CA PHE A 146 26.89 51.06 -29.01
C PHE A 146 27.61 50.29 -27.92
N LYS A 147 28.54 49.41 -28.29
CA LYS A 147 29.38 48.71 -27.31
C LYS A 147 30.65 49.51 -27.01
N TRP A 148 30.92 49.76 -25.72
CA TRP A 148 32.09 50.52 -25.29
C TRP A 148 32.74 49.89 -24.06
N ARG A 149 34.03 50.18 -23.87
CA ARG A 149 34.76 49.71 -22.69
C ARG A 149 34.26 50.40 -21.43
N ARG A 150 33.78 49.66 -20.45
CA ARG A 150 33.44 50.19 -19.12
C ARG A 150 34.71 50.49 -18.32
N PRO A 151 34.89 51.69 -17.75
CA PRO A 151 36.08 52.05 -16.99
C PRO A 151 36.38 51.14 -15.78
N SER A 152 35.37 50.83 -14.96
CA SER A 152 35.53 50.04 -13.72
C SER A 152 35.91 48.59 -13.99
N THR A 153 35.27 47.92 -14.96
CA THR A 153 35.48 46.49 -15.25
C THR A 153 36.50 46.26 -16.36
N GLY A 154 36.77 47.26 -17.19
CA GLY A 154 37.58 47.16 -18.40
C GLY A 154 36.97 46.31 -19.51
N ARG A 155 35.74 45.82 -19.36
CA ARG A 155 35.03 44.98 -20.33
C ARG A 155 34.28 45.82 -21.35
N VAL A 156 34.08 45.28 -22.54
CA VAL A 156 33.25 45.92 -23.57
C VAL A 156 31.80 45.50 -23.35
N GLU A 157 30.94 46.47 -23.05
CA GLU A 157 29.55 46.29 -22.63
C GLU A 157 28.63 47.22 -23.44
N ARG A 158 27.32 46.92 -23.50
CA ARG A 158 26.39 47.78 -24.23
C ARG A 158 26.18 49.08 -23.47
N LYS A 159 26.27 50.19 -24.20
CA LYS A 159 26.14 51.55 -23.69
C LYS A 159 25.08 52.30 -24.47
N LEU A 160 24.14 52.91 -23.76
CA LEU A 160 23.21 53.89 -24.30
C LEU A 160 23.80 55.27 -24.09
N GLY A 161 24.19 55.93 -25.18
CA GLY A 161 24.65 57.31 -25.16
C GLY A 161 23.59 58.29 -25.62
N TYR A 162 23.63 59.51 -25.07
CA TYR A 162 22.97 60.68 -25.64
C TYR A 162 24.03 61.68 -26.08
N VAL A 163 23.85 62.22 -27.28
CA VAL A 163 24.76 63.20 -27.88
C VAL A 163 24.00 64.44 -28.33
N ALA A 164 24.64 65.59 -28.21
CA ALA A 164 24.16 66.86 -28.71
C ALA A 164 25.29 67.58 -29.47
N PHE A 165 24.90 68.45 -30.40
CA PHE A 165 25.82 69.29 -31.14
C PHE A 165 25.82 70.71 -30.55
N GLU A 166 26.96 71.12 -30.01
CA GLU A 166 27.21 72.50 -29.57
C GLU A 166 27.65 73.31 -30.79
N GLN A 167 26.99 74.44 -31.06
CA GLN A 167 27.14 75.16 -32.32
C GLN A 167 28.36 76.08 -32.37
N ASN A 168 28.75 76.71 -31.26
CA ASN A 168 29.80 77.73 -31.22
C ASN A 168 31.18 77.12 -31.47
N TRP A 169 31.53 76.08 -30.72
CA TRP A 169 32.78 75.34 -30.88
C TRP A 169 32.69 74.18 -31.87
N ARG A 170 31.47 73.92 -32.40
CA ARG A 170 31.17 72.80 -33.30
C ARG A 170 31.50 71.45 -32.67
N TRP A 171 31.20 71.29 -31.39
CA TRP A 171 31.51 70.07 -30.64
C TRP A 171 30.36 69.09 -30.64
N VAL A 172 30.70 67.81 -30.70
CA VAL A 172 29.80 66.71 -30.38
C VAL A 172 30.07 66.32 -28.94
N ILE A 173 29.13 66.66 -28.06
CA ILE A 173 29.22 66.39 -26.62
C ILE A 173 28.23 65.28 -26.30
N GLY A 174 28.65 64.30 -25.51
CA GLY A 174 27.75 63.25 -25.06
C GLY A 174 28.14 62.62 -23.74
N THR A 175 27.20 61.84 -23.22
CA THR A 175 27.37 60.92 -22.10
C THR A 175 26.66 59.61 -22.42
N GLY A 176 26.92 58.54 -21.65
CA GLY A 176 26.08 57.36 -21.70
C GLY A 176 26.12 56.53 -20.42
N VAL A 177 25.12 55.65 -20.30
CA VAL A 177 24.97 54.65 -19.25
C VAL A 177 25.10 53.26 -19.85
N TYR A 178 25.67 52.32 -19.10
CA TYR A 178 25.80 50.94 -19.53
C TYR A 178 24.50 50.16 -19.25
N LEU A 179 23.99 49.44 -20.24
CA LEU A 179 22.70 48.75 -20.17
C LEU A 179 22.81 47.33 -19.58
N ASP A 180 24.00 46.74 -19.57
CA ASP A 180 24.22 45.36 -19.11
C ASP A 180 23.81 45.15 -17.64
N GLU A 181 23.83 46.21 -16.80
CA GLU A 181 23.33 46.15 -15.43
C GLU A 181 21.82 45.86 -15.33
N ILE A 182 21.03 46.38 -16.26
CA ILE A 182 19.58 46.12 -16.35
C ILE A 182 19.35 44.68 -16.76
N GLU A 183 20.18 44.16 -17.68
CA GLU A 183 20.10 42.77 -18.12
C GLU A 183 20.53 41.79 -17.01
N ASP A 184 21.55 42.16 -16.24
CA ASP A 184 21.97 41.42 -15.05
C ASP A 184 20.90 41.43 -13.94
N ALA A 185 20.20 42.55 -13.76
CA ALA A 185 19.07 42.66 -12.84
C ALA A 185 17.91 41.74 -13.27
N LYS A 186 17.57 41.75 -14.57
CA LYS A 186 16.59 40.81 -15.15
C LYS A 186 17.00 39.36 -14.93
N GLY A 187 18.25 39.01 -15.23
CA GLY A 187 18.77 37.65 -15.04
C GLY A 187 18.80 37.20 -13.57
N ARG A 188 18.85 38.14 -12.61
CA ARG A 188 18.68 37.83 -11.17
C ARG A 188 17.22 37.52 -10.84
N ILE A 189 16.29 38.35 -11.31
CA ILE A 189 14.84 38.15 -11.12
C ILE A 189 14.39 36.81 -11.72
N ASP A 190 14.82 36.49 -12.95
CA ASP A 190 14.50 35.21 -13.60
C ASP A 190 15.01 33.98 -12.81
N ARG A 191 16.21 34.10 -12.22
CA ARG A 191 16.80 33.05 -11.37
C ARG A 191 16.09 32.92 -10.04
N GLU A 192 15.59 34.00 -9.47
CA GLU A 192 14.78 33.99 -8.24
C GLU A 192 13.41 33.39 -8.49
N ALA A 193 12.71 33.82 -9.56
CA ALA A 193 11.45 33.24 -9.98
C ALA A 193 11.59 31.73 -10.25
N SER A 194 12.64 31.31 -10.94
CA SER A 194 12.92 29.88 -11.19
C SER A 194 13.17 29.09 -9.90
N ARG A 195 13.87 29.68 -8.92
CA ARG A 195 14.08 29.06 -7.61
C ARG A 195 12.78 28.92 -6.83
N ALA A 196 11.95 29.96 -6.81
CA ALA A 196 10.63 29.93 -6.18
C ALA A 196 9.74 28.86 -6.81
N ILE A 197 9.70 28.78 -8.15
CA ILE A 197 8.97 27.74 -8.88
C ILE A 197 9.45 26.34 -8.46
N ASN A 198 10.76 26.10 -8.45
CA ASN A 198 11.30 24.79 -8.08
C ASN A 198 10.98 24.41 -6.63
N ALA A 199 11.04 25.36 -5.70
CA ALA A 199 10.69 25.14 -4.30
C ALA A 199 9.20 24.78 -4.15
N THR A 200 8.30 25.53 -4.79
CA THR A 200 6.85 25.25 -4.78
C THR A 200 6.54 23.90 -5.43
N MET A 201 7.21 23.55 -6.53
CA MET A 201 7.07 22.21 -7.15
C MET A 201 7.50 21.10 -6.19
N GLY A 202 8.60 21.29 -5.45
CA GLY A 202 9.05 20.33 -4.43
C GLY A 202 7.99 20.07 -3.36
N ILE A 203 7.36 21.13 -2.85
CA ILE A 203 6.28 21.02 -1.85
C ILE A 203 5.07 20.27 -2.43
N ILE A 204 4.65 20.60 -3.65
CA ILE A 204 3.52 19.91 -4.32
C ILE A 204 3.80 18.41 -4.46
N VAL A 205 5.01 18.03 -4.87
CA VAL A 205 5.40 16.62 -4.99
C VAL A 205 5.37 15.90 -3.64
N VAL A 206 5.85 16.54 -2.57
CA VAL A 206 5.81 15.96 -1.21
C VAL A 206 4.36 15.76 -0.75
N ILE A 207 3.49 16.77 -0.90
CA ILE A 207 2.08 16.67 -0.51
C ILE A 207 1.38 15.56 -1.32
N ALA A 208 1.62 15.50 -2.62
CA ALA A 208 1.05 14.47 -3.49
C ALA A 208 1.51 13.06 -3.11
N GLY A 209 2.81 12.89 -2.81
CA GLY A 209 3.36 11.63 -2.33
C GLY A 209 2.76 11.20 -0.99
N ALA A 210 2.62 12.13 -0.05
CA ALA A 210 1.99 11.88 1.25
C ALA A 210 0.51 11.47 1.10
N ALA A 211 -0.25 12.16 0.24
CA ALA A 211 -1.64 11.83 -0.04
C ALA A 211 -1.79 10.45 -0.71
N ALA A 212 -0.94 10.13 -1.70
CA ALA A 212 -0.94 8.82 -2.34
C ALA A 212 -0.59 7.69 -1.36
N LEU A 213 0.39 7.90 -0.49
CA LEU A 213 0.76 6.96 0.57
C LEU A 213 -0.40 6.73 1.55
N LEU A 214 -1.09 7.80 1.96
CA LEU A 214 -2.23 7.72 2.86
C LEU A 214 -3.38 6.91 2.24
N VAL A 215 -3.71 7.15 0.96
CA VAL A 215 -4.71 6.36 0.22
C VAL A 215 -4.30 4.88 0.15
N ALA A 216 -3.01 4.59 -0.08
CA ALA A 216 -2.50 3.22 -0.13
C ALA A 216 -2.59 2.50 1.22
N VAL A 217 -2.19 3.17 2.30
CA VAL A 217 -2.26 2.62 3.66
C VAL A 217 -3.72 2.36 4.06
N CYS A 218 -4.62 3.32 3.81
CA CYS A 218 -6.05 3.13 4.07
C CYS A 218 -6.63 1.97 3.25
N GLY A 219 -6.28 1.86 1.96
CA GLY A 219 -6.72 0.77 1.10
C GLY A 219 -6.23 -0.60 1.59
N LEU A 220 -4.98 -0.70 2.04
CA LEU A 220 -4.43 -1.92 2.64
C LEU A 220 -5.13 -2.28 3.95
N ALA A 221 -5.32 -1.30 4.85
CA ALA A 221 -5.97 -1.52 6.15
C ALA A 221 -7.42 -2.02 6.00
N LEU A 222 -8.19 -1.41 5.09
CA LEU A 222 -9.56 -1.84 4.79
C LEU A 222 -9.59 -3.27 4.23
N ASN A 223 -8.71 -3.60 3.29
CA ASN A 223 -8.64 -4.94 2.69
C ASN A 223 -8.24 -6.03 3.71
N PHE A 224 -7.32 -5.75 4.63
CA PHE A 224 -6.97 -6.69 5.71
C PHE A 224 -8.14 -6.91 6.69
N SER A 225 -8.88 -5.85 6.99
CA SER A 225 -10.06 -5.94 7.87
C SER A 225 -11.15 -6.79 7.24
N GLU A 226 -11.48 -6.58 5.96
CA GLU A 226 -12.50 -7.36 5.25
C GLU A 226 -12.14 -8.85 5.21
N GLN A 227 -10.89 -9.19 4.90
CA GLN A 227 -10.45 -10.60 4.87
C GLN A 227 -10.59 -11.28 6.24
N ARG A 228 -10.19 -10.61 7.33
CA ARG A 228 -10.30 -11.18 8.68
C ARG A 228 -11.76 -11.44 9.08
N VAL A 229 -12.66 -10.52 8.74
CA VAL A 229 -14.09 -10.66 9.05
C VAL A 229 -14.72 -11.77 8.21
N ALA A 230 -14.39 -11.86 6.92
CA ALA A 230 -14.89 -12.91 6.03
C ALA A 230 -14.45 -14.30 6.51
N ASP A 231 -13.18 -14.48 6.83
CA ASP A 231 -12.63 -15.74 7.32
C ASP A 231 -13.25 -16.16 8.65
N ALA A 232 -13.44 -15.21 9.58
CA ALA A 232 -14.11 -15.47 10.86
C ALA A 232 -15.56 -15.92 10.64
N LYS A 233 -16.27 -15.30 9.69
CA LYS A 233 -17.67 -15.62 9.39
C LYS A 233 -17.81 -16.98 8.71
N ILE A 234 -16.91 -17.33 7.79
CA ILE A 234 -16.86 -18.66 7.17
C ILE A 234 -16.61 -19.74 8.23
N ARG A 235 -15.65 -19.54 9.12
CA ARG A 235 -15.37 -20.50 10.22
C ARG A 235 -16.57 -20.66 11.15
N ALA A 236 -17.22 -19.57 11.54
CA ALA A 236 -18.41 -19.62 12.39
C ALA A 236 -19.57 -20.38 11.74
N LEU A 237 -19.81 -20.15 10.43
CA LEU A 237 -20.84 -20.86 9.67
C LEU A 237 -20.51 -22.35 9.54
N ALA A 238 -19.27 -22.69 9.20
CA ALA A 238 -18.82 -24.08 9.09
C ALA A 238 -19.05 -24.84 10.41
N HIS A 239 -18.66 -24.24 11.54
CA HIS A 239 -18.88 -24.80 12.87
C HIS A 239 -20.38 -24.99 13.19
N GLN A 240 -21.22 -24.01 12.85
CA GLN A 240 -22.67 -24.10 13.07
C GLN A 240 -23.32 -25.22 12.23
N VAL A 241 -22.87 -25.43 10.98
CA VAL A 241 -23.36 -26.52 10.13
C VAL A 241 -22.99 -27.88 10.75
N VAL A 242 -21.75 -28.06 11.19
CA VAL A 242 -21.30 -29.32 11.83
C VAL A 242 -22.11 -29.63 13.08
N LEU A 243 -22.27 -28.66 13.99
CA LEU A 243 -23.09 -28.85 15.20
C LEU A 243 -24.55 -29.15 14.88
N SER A 244 -25.12 -28.53 13.86
CA SER A 244 -26.49 -28.80 13.43
C SER A 244 -26.64 -30.22 12.89
N GLN A 245 -25.68 -30.71 12.10
CA GLN A 245 -25.69 -32.07 11.57
C GLN A 245 -25.58 -33.12 12.68
N GLU A 246 -24.73 -32.89 13.69
CA GLU A 246 -24.58 -33.83 14.81
C GLU A 246 -25.85 -33.88 15.68
N ARG A 247 -26.49 -32.74 15.94
CA ARG A 247 -27.79 -32.71 16.64
C ARG A 247 -28.88 -33.45 15.87
N GLU A 248 -28.90 -33.31 14.56
CA GLU A 248 -29.89 -34.01 13.73
C GLU A 248 -29.64 -35.52 13.71
N ARG A 249 -28.37 -35.95 13.62
CA ARG A 249 -28.01 -37.37 13.78
C ARG A 249 -28.45 -37.92 15.12
N ALA A 250 -28.26 -37.18 16.21
CA ALA A 250 -28.69 -37.59 17.54
C ALA A 250 -30.22 -37.70 17.64
N ARG A 251 -30.96 -36.72 17.09
CA ARG A 251 -32.44 -36.74 17.02
C ARG A 251 -32.94 -37.98 16.27
N VAL A 252 -32.45 -38.19 15.04
CA VAL A 252 -32.86 -39.32 14.20
C VAL A 252 -32.54 -40.66 14.86
N ALA A 253 -31.39 -40.79 15.51
CA ALA A 253 -31.03 -42.01 16.23
C ALA A 253 -32.00 -42.32 17.38
N SER A 254 -32.38 -41.30 18.16
CA SER A 254 -33.35 -41.42 19.26
C SER A 254 -34.73 -41.81 18.74
N GLU A 255 -35.24 -41.15 17.69
CA GLU A 255 -36.55 -41.47 17.11
C GLU A 255 -36.60 -42.90 16.55
N LEU A 256 -35.52 -43.39 15.94
CA LEU A 256 -35.42 -44.78 15.49
C LEU A 256 -35.37 -45.78 16.65
N HIS A 257 -34.70 -45.43 17.74
CA HIS A 257 -34.59 -46.30 18.92
C HIS A 257 -35.92 -46.37 19.68
N ASP A 258 -36.48 -45.22 20.03
CA ASP A 258 -37.68 -45.13 20.87
C ASP A 258 -38.95 -45.49 20.09
N GLY A 259 -39.04 -45.11 18.82
CA GLY A 259 -40.22 -45.37 18.00
C GLY A 259 -40.16 -46.74 17.32
N VAL A 260 -39.28 -46.87 16.33
CA VAL A 260 -39.29 -48.00 15.39
C VAL A 260 -38.85 -49.30 16.07
N SER A 261 -37.79 -49.26 16.88
CA SER A 261 -37.28 -50.47 17.55
C SER A 261 -38.27 -51.01 18.58
N GLN A 262 -38.92 -50.14 19.36
CA GLN A 262 -39.92 -50.57 20.35
C GLN A 262 -41.17 -51.19 19.70
N LEU A 263 -41.66 -50.59 18.61
CA LEU A 263 -42.80 -51.15 17.86
C LEU A 263 -42.47 -52.54 17.30
N LEU A 264 -41.29 -52.73 16.74
CA LEU A 264 -40.85 -54.03 16.23
C LEU A 264 -40.69 -55.08 17.34
N VAL A 265 -40.23 -54.69 18.53
CA VAL A 265 -40.21 -55.57 19.71
C VAL A 265 -41.63 -55.98 20.11
N SER A 266 -42.59 -55.06 20.10
CA SER A 266 -44.00 -55.38 20.39
C SER A 266 -44.59 -56.35 19.37
N VAL A 267 -44.35 -56.13 18.06
CA VAL A 267 -44.77 -57.05 17.01
C VAL A 267 -44.13 -58.43 17.19
N LYS A 268 -42.83 -58.49 17.54
CA LYS A 268 -42.15 -59.76 17.87
C LYS A 268 -42.88 -60.50 18.99
N PHE A 269 -43.22 -59.83 20.10
CA PHE A 269 -43.93 -60.46 21.21
C PHE A 269 -45.31 -61.01 20.81
N ILE A 270 -46.07 -60.28 19.97
CA ILE A 270 -47.35 -60.75 19.46
C ILE A 270 -47.16 -62.03 18.62
N PHE A 271 -46.13 -62.06 17.77
CA PHE A 271 -45.80 -63.24 16.98
C PHE A 271 -45.33 -64.42 17.83
N GLU A 272 -44.50 -64.19 18.86
CA GLU A 272 -44.07 -65.25 19.80
C GLU A 272 -45.26 -65.82 20.59
N SER A 273 -46.17 -64.96 21.05
CA SER A 273 -47.39 -65.36 21.77
C SER A 273 -48.31 -66.20 20.89
N ALA A 274 -48.50 -65.80 19.64
CA ALA A 274 -49.30 -66.57 18.70
C ALA A 274 -48.59 -67.86 18.24
N GLN A 275 -47.26 -67.90 18.14
CA GLN A 275 -46.50 -69.13 17.92
C GLN A 275 -46.69 -70.13 19.08
N ALA A 276 -46.62 -69.66 20.32
CA ALA A 276 -46.84 -70.48 21.52
C ALA A 276 -48.27 -71.05 21.57
N ARG A 277 -49.28 -70.30 21.11
CA ARG A 277 -50.68 -70.77 20.99
C ARG A 277 -50.86 -71.80 19.87
N VAL A 278 -50.20 -71.61 18.73
CA VAL A 278 -50.24 -72.58 17.60
C VAL A 278 -49.55 -73.89 17.96
N ALA A 279 -48.51 -73.86 18.81
CA ALA A 279 -47.86 -75.05 19.34
C ALA A 279 -48.81 -75.96 20.14
N MET A 280 -50.00 -75.49 20.56
CA MET A 280 -51.02 -76.26 21.27
C MET A 280 -52.06 -76.94 20.36
N LEU A 281 -52.03 -76.73 19.04
CA LEU A 281 -53.00 -77.30 18.06
C LEU A 281 -52.57 -78.69 17.53
N ALA A 282 -53.51 -79.46 16.95
CA ALA A 282 -53.28 -80.80 16.40
C ALA A 282 -52.37 -80.84 15.14
N ASP A 283 -51.79 -82.01 14.86
CA ASP A 283 -50.48 -82.18 14.20
C ASP A 283 -50.36 -81.70 12.73
N GLU A 284 -51.42 -81.83 11.92
CA GLU A 284 -51.39 -81.46 10.49
C GLU A 284 -51.46 -79.94 10.25
N THR A 285 -52.20 -79.19 11.08
CA THR A 285 -52.32 -77.71 10.97
C THR A 285 -51.16 -76.98 11.64
N ARG A 286 -50.51 -77.64 12.61
CA ARG A 286 -49.37 -77.12 13.39
C ARG A 286 -48.12 -76.86 12.52
N HIS A 287 -47.82 -77.74 11.57
CA HIS A 287 -46.58 -77.68 10.77
C HIS A 287 -46.52 -76.56 9.72
N GLY A 288 -47.66 -76.19 9.12
CA GLY A 288 -47.74 -75.12 8.12
C GLY A 288 -47.71 -73.73 8.76
N ILE A 289 -48.57 -73.52 9.77
CA ILE A 289 -48.69 -72.24 10.48
C ILE A 289 -47.44 -71.95 11.31
N GLY A 290 -46.89 -72.96 12.00
CA GLY A 290 -45.67 -72.82 12.79
C GLY A 290 -44.44 -72.37 11.98
N ARG A 291 -44.29 -72.88 10.74
CA ARG A 291 -43.20 -72.47 9.84
C ARG A 291 -43.34 -71.02 9.36
N THR A 292 -44.53 -70.61 8.92
CA THR A 292 -44.78 -69.22 8.49
C THR A 292 -44.59 -68.23 9.64
N MET A 293 -44.97 -68.62 10.87
CA MET A 293 -44.77 -67.82 12.08
C MET A 293 -43.28 -67.65 12.42
N GLY A 294 -42.50 -68.74 12.34
CA GLY A 294 -41.06 -68.73 12.56
C GLY A 294 -40.34 -67.83 11.56
N GLN A 295 -40.69 -67.92 10.27
CA GLN A 295 -40.16 -67.04 9.23
C GLN A 295 -40.50 -65.56 9.46
N GLY A 296 -41.69 -65.26 9.99
CA GLY A 296 -42.08 -63.91 10.38
C GLY A 296 -41.23 -63.36 11.54
N LEU A 297 -40.98 -64.19 12.55
CA LEU A 297 -40.10 -63.84 13.68
C LEU A 297 -38.66 -63.62 13.25
N ASP A 298 -38.13 -64.47 12.37
CA ASP A 298 -36.77 -64.33 11.84
C ASP A 298 -36.62 -63.01 11.07
N ARG A 299 -37.60 -62.65 10.23
CA ARG A 299 -37.62 -61.36 9.52
C ARG A 299 -37.70 -60.16 10.46
N ILE A 300 -38.50 -60.23 11.53
CA ILE A 300 -38.56 -59.16 12.54
C ILE A 300 -37.22 -59.02 13.27
N ASN A 301 -36.57 -60.14 13.62
CA ASN A 301 -35.25 -60.14 14.24
C ASN A 301 -34.16 -59.57 13.32
N GLU A 302 -34.27 -59.78 12.01
CA GLU A 302 -33.38 -59.17 11.02
C GLU A 302 -33.59 -57.65 10.95
N VAL A 303 -34.83 -57.19 10.84
CA VAL A 303 -35.14 -55.74 10.82
C VAL A 303 -34.74 -55.06 12.14
N LEU A 304 -34.97 -55.69 13.30
CA LEU A 304 -34.54 -55.17 14.60
C LEU A 304 -33.02 -55.00 14.69
N ARG A 305 -32.26 -55.99 14.19
CA ARG A 305 -30.80 -55.88 14.14
C ARG A 305 -30.36 -54.73 13.23
N GLU A 306 -31.02 -54.56 12.10
CA GLU A 306 -30.69 -53.49 11.14
C GLU A 306 -31.01 -52.10 11.67
N VAL A 307 -32.19 -51.91 12.30
CA VAL A 307 -32.55 -50.63 12.93
C VAL A 307 -31.61 -50.30 14.09
N ARG A 308 -31.24 -51.29 14.93
CA ARG A 308 -30.24 -51.08 15.99
C ARG A 308 -28.89 -50.71 15.42
N ARG A 309 -28.45 -51.34 14.33
CA ARG A 309 -27.19 -51.04 13.65
C ARG A 309 -27.17 -49.61 13.10
N ILE A 310 -28.26 -49.16 12.48
CA ILE A 310 -28.41 -47.80 11.95
C ILE A 310 -28.46 -46.78 13.10
N SER A 311 -29.29 -47.03 14.11
CA SER A 311 -29.40 -46.18 15.30
C SER A 311 -28.03 -46.04 15.99
N HIS A 312 -27.30 -47.13 16.22
CA HIS A 312 -25.97 -47.11 16.83
C HIS A 312 -24.91 -46.35 15.99
N GLY A 313 -24.99 -46.45 14.65
CA GLY A 313 -24.14 -45.66 13.76
C GLY A 313 -24.39 -44.16 13.86
N LEU A 314 -25.67 -43.77 14.03
CA LEU A 314 -26.10 -42.38 14.15
C LEU A 314 -25.86 -41.82 15.57
N ARG A 315 -26.12 -42.59 16.63
CA ARG A 315 -25.82 -42.27 18.03
C ARG A 315 -25.60 -43.57 18.83
N PRO A 316 -24.51 -43.72 19.57
CA PRO A 316 -24.25 -44.95 20.31
C PRO A 316 -25.06 -44.97 21.61
N THR A 317 -26.24 -45.59 21.60
CA THR A 317 -27.17 -45.65 22.75
C THR A 317 -26.55 -46.28 24.01
N ALA A 318 -25.56 -47.17 23.86
CA ALA A 318 -24.80 -47.72 24.98
C ALA A 318 -24.08 -46.64 25.81
N LEU A 319 -23.73 -45.51 25.18
CA LEU A 319 -23.16 -44.35 25.86
C LEU A 319 -24.18 -43.66 26.76
N ASP A 320 -25.44 -43.61 26.33
CA ASP A 320 -26.54 -42.95 27.05
C ASP A 320 -27.04 -43.83 28.22
N ASP A 321 -27.11 -45.16 28.03
CA ASP A 321 -27.67 -46.10 29.02
C ASP A 321 -26.65 -46.59 30.06
N LEU A 322 -25.38 -46.77 29.67
CA LEU A 322 -24.35 -47.45 30.48
C LEU A 322 -23.13 -46.57 30.77
N GLY A 323 -22.99 -45.44 30.07
CA GLY A 323 -21.85 -44.53 30.19
C GLY A 323 -20.64 -44.95 29.35
N LEU A 324 -19.58 -44.13 29.40
CA LEU A 324 -18.44 -44.23 28.47
C LEU A 324 -17.67 -45.55 28.59
N VAL A 325 -17.34 -45.99 29.81
CA VAL A 325 -16.49 -47.18 30.00
C VAL A 325 -17.14 -48.46 29.46
N PRO A 326 -18.41 -48.79 29.79
CA PRO A 326 -19.07 -49.95 29.19
C PRO A 326 -19.23 -49.83 27.67
N ALA A 327 -19.56 -48.63 27.16
CA ALA A 327 -19.72 -48.40 25.73
C ALA A 327 -18.41 -48.61 24.95
N LEU A 328 -17.27 -48.17 25.49
CA LEU A 328 -15.95 -48.41 24.91
C LEU A 328 -15.53 -49.89 24.98
N SER A 329 -15.85 -50.58 26.09
CA SER A 329 -15.61 -52.02 26.22
C SER A 329 -16.37 -52.79 25.14
N GLN A 330 -17.67 -52.52 25.00
CA GLN A 330 -18.49 -53.16 23.98
C GLN A 330 -17.98 -52.87 22.57
N MET A 331 -17.60 -51.62 22.27
CA MET A 331 -17.03 -51.27 20.97
C MET A 331 -15.75 -52.06 20.66
N LEU A 332 -14.86 -52.23 21.65
CA LEU A 332 -13.63 -53.00 21.49
C LEU A 332 -13.88 -54.50 21.33
N ASP A 333 -14.84 -55.06 22.06
CA ASP A 333 -15.22 -56.47 21.94
C ASP A 333 -15.78 -56.77 20.54
N GLU A 334 -16.69 -55.91 20.04
CA GLU A 334 -17.23 -56.00 18.68
C GLU A 334 -16.13 -55.85 17.62
N PHE A 335 -15.19 -54.93 17.84
CA PHE A 335 -14.04 -54.73 16.97
C PHE A 335 -13.12 -55.96 16.92
N ALA A 336 -12.80 -56.55 18.08
CA ALA A 336 -11.96 -57.74 18.18
C ALA A 336 -12.61 -58.96 17.51
N LEU A 337 -13.93 -59.14 17.70
CA LEU A 337 -14.71 -60.20 17.04
C LEU A 337 -14.69 -60.07 15.51
N ARG A 338 -14.81 -58.85 14.99
CA ARG A 338 -14.83 -58.58 13.55
C ARG A 338 -13.46 -58.72 12.88
N THR A 339 -12.43 -58.17 13.52
CA THR A 339 -11.09 -58.03 12.93
C THR A 339 -10.13 -59.16 13.30
N ARG A 340 -10.45 -59.96 14.32
CA ARG A 340 -9.60 -60.98 14.96
C ARG A 340 -8.32 -60.42 15.60
N LEU A 341 -8.26 -59.11 15.85
CA LEU A 341 -7.14 -58.46 16.54
C LEU A 341 -7.23 -58.70 18.06
N GLN A 342 -6.07 -58.73 18.73
CA GLN A 342 -6.05 -58.72 20.20
C GLN A 342 -6.34 -57.30 20.69
N ALA A 343 -7.45 -57.11 21.40
CA ALA A 343 -7.82 -55.84 22.00
C ALA A 343 -7.62 -55.89 23.52
N ARG A 344 -6.91 -54.92 24.08
CA ARG A 344 -6.76 -54.74 25.53
C ARG A 344 -7.39 -53.43 25.97
N PHE A 345 -8.33 -53.48 26.93
CA PHE A 345 -8.92 -52.30 27.53
C PHE A 345 -8.57 -52.21 29.01
N LYS A 346 -8.09 -51.05 29.45
CA LYS A 346 -7.86 -50.75 30.86
C LYS A 346 -8.55 -49.44 31.25
N ALA A 347 -9.45 -49.51 32.23
CA ALA A 347 -10.09 -48.34 32.82
C ALA A 347 -10.02 -48.43 34.36
N GLU A 348 -9.69 -47.31 35.02
CA GLU A 348 -9.63 -47.27 36.50
C GLU A 348 -11.00 -47.05 37.15
N ASP A 349 -11.92 -46.32 36.51
CA ASP A 349 -13.32 -46.12 36.94
C ASP A 349 -14.16 -45.52 35.79
N ASN A 350 -15.48 -45.44 35.94
CA ASN A 350 -16.40 -44.73 35.02
C ASN A 350 -16.64 -43.28 35.50
N PRO A 351 -15.78 -42.30 35.13
CA PRO A 351 -15.91 -40.93 35.63
C PRO A 351 -17.20 -40.29 35.14
N ARG A 352 -17.93 -39.61 36.04
CA ARG A 352 -19.03 -38.73 35.65
C ARG A 352 -18.48 -37.59 34.79
N MET A 353 -19.07 -37.39 33.61
CA MET A 353 -18.69 -36.33 32.69
C MET A 353 -19.93 -35.84 31.92
N PRO A 354 -19.90 -34.63 31.35
CA PRO A 354 -20.95 -34.15 30.47
C PRO A 354 -21.13 -35.05 29.23
N GLU A 355 -22.36 -35.19 28.76
CA GLU A 355 -22.72 -36.01 27.59
C GLU A 355 -21.89 -35.64 26.34
N ALA A 356 -21.64 -34.35 26.15
CA ALA A 356 -20.81 -33.84 25.05
C ALA A 356 -19.37 -34.39 25.09
N VAL A 357 -18.80 -34.53 26.29
CA VAL A 357 -17.44 -35.08 26.49
C VAL A 357 -17.43 -36.58 26.24
N ALA A 358 -18.42 -37.29 26.79
CA ALA A 358 -18.57 -38.73 26.59
C ALA A 358 -18.72 -39.06 25.10
N THR A 359 -19.55 -38.30 24.38
CA THR A 359 -19.77 -38.45 22.94
C THR A 359 -18.51 -38.16 22.14
N ALA A 360 -17.78 -37.11 22.49
CA ALA A 360 -16.54 -36.78 21.82
C ALA A 360 -15.49 -37.88 21.96
N LEU A 361 -15.26 -38.37 23.18
CA LEU A 361 -14.30 -39.45 23.44
C LEU A 361 -14.71 -40.73 22.72
N PHE A 362 -16.00 -41.10 22.76
CA PHE A 362 -16.51 -42.26 22.03
C PHE A 362 -16.25 -42.16 20.53
N ARG A 363 -16.54 -41.01 19.91
CA ARG A 363 -16.31 -40.78 18.48
C ARG A 363 -14.84 -40.81 18.11
N VAL A 364 -13.95 -40.30 18.97
CA VAL A 364 -12.51 -40.41 18.75
C VAL A 364 -12.08 -41.87 18.77
N VAL A 365 -12.49 -42.67 19.77
CA VAL A 365 -12.14 -44.10 19.80
C VAL A 365 -12.67 -44.83 18.55
N GLN A 366 -13.92 -44.54 18.15
CA GLN A 366 -14.52 -45.12 16.95
C GLN A 366 -13.72 -44.81 15.67
N GLU A 367 -13.34 -43.55 15.48
CA GLU A 367 -12.55 -43.13 14.32
C GLU A 367 -11.13 -43.72 14.37
N ALA A 368 -10.51 -43.78 15.55
CA ALA A 368 -9.21 -44.40 15.74
C ALA A 368 -9.23 -45.90 15.40
N LEU A 369 -10.23 -46.65 15.89
CA LEU A 369 -10.39 -48.07 15.54
C LEU A 369 -10.64 -48.27 14.04
N THR A 370 -11.41 -47.39 13.41
CA THR A 370 -11.64 -47.42 11.96
C THR A 370 -10.34 -47.19 11.19
N ASN A 371 -9.50 -46.25 11.64
CA ASN A 371 -8.19 -46.01 11.06
C ASN A 371 -7.26 -47.22 11.23
N ILE A 372 -7.28 -47.85 12.39
CA ILE A 372 -6.52 -49.08 12.66
C ILE A 372 -6.95 -50.18 11.70
N GLU A 373 -8.25 -50.46 11.59
CA GLU A 373 -8.80 -51.49 10.69
C GLU A 373 -8.41 -51.28 9.23
N ARG A 374 -8.43 -50.03 8.77
CA ARG A 374 -8.18 -49.69 7.36
C ARG A 374 -6.71 -49.53 7.00
N HIS A 375 -5.87 -49.10 7.93
CA HIS A 375 -4.55 -48.56 7.60
C HIS A 375 -3.39 -49.19 8.38
N SER A 376 -3.61 -49.73 9.59
CA SER A 376 -2.48 -50.08 10.47
C SER A 376 -1.82 -51.43 10.15
N GLN A 377 -2.52 -52.42 9.60
CA GLN A 377 -2.05 -53.82 9.59
C GLN A 377 -1.57 -54.31 10.98
N ALA A 378 -2.09 -53.74 12.05
CA ALA A 378 -1.75 -54.11 13.42
C ALA A 378 -2.19 -55.55 13.72
N SER A 379 -1.57 -56.16 14.74
CA SER A 379 -2.01 -57.42 15.36
C SER A 379 -2.62 -57.21 16.75
N GLU A 380 -2.35 -56.06 17.36
CA GLU A 380 -2.80 -55.69 18.68
C GLU A 380 -3.24 -54.21 18.75
N VAL A 381 -4.29 -53.96 19.53
CA VAL A 381 -4.74 -52.63 19.95
C VAL A 381 -4.85 -52.57 21.47
N ALA A 382 -4.36 -51.49 22.07
CA ALA A 382 -4.54 -51.18 23.48
C ALA A 382 -5.26 -49.84 23.65
N LEU A 383 -6.28 -49.84 24.50
CA LEU A 383 -7.03 -48.67 24.92
C LEU A 383 -6.87 -48.51 26.43
N SER A 384 -6.56 -47.29 26.88
CA SER A 384 -6.55 -46.96 28.30
C SER A 384 -7.29 -45.66 28.59
N LEU A 385 -8.12 -45.67 29.63
CA LEU A 385 -8.81 -44.50 30.16
C LEU A 385 -8.44 -44.34 31.64
N MET A 386 -7.69 -43.29 31.95
CA MET A 386 -7.13 -43.06 33.28
C MET A 386 -7.61 -41.70 33.79
N SER A 387 -8.23 -41.69 34.96
CA SER A 387 -8.66 -40.45 35.63
C SER A 387 -7.65 -40.09 36.71
N ARG A 388 -6.93 -38.98 36.54
CA ARG A 388 -6.02 -38.44 37.57
C ARG A 388 -6.60 -37.14 38.11
N ALA A 389 -6.20 -36.74 39.33
CA ALA A 389 -6.79 -35.64 40.11
C ALA A 389 -6.95 -34.28 39.37
N GLN A 390 -6.27 -34.06 38.23
CA GLN A 390 -6.35 -32.82 37.44
C GLN A 390 -6.77 -33.02 35.97
N ALA A 391 -6.85 -34.26 35.47
CA ALA A 391 -7.17 -34.53 34.07
C ALA A 391 -7.64 -35.97 33.81
N LEU A 392 -8.50 -36.13 32.81
CA LEU A 392 -8.83 -37.41 32.20
C LEU A 392 -7.90 -37.66 31.01
N ARG A 393 -7.27 -38.83 30.97
CA ARG A 393 -6.38 -39.24 29.88
C ARG A 393 -6.94 -40.46 29.16
N LEU A 394 -7.13 -40.34 27.85
CA LEU A 394 -7.48 -41.43 26.95
C LEU A 394 -6.29 -41.69 26.03
N THR A 395 -5.80 -42.93 26.01
CA THR A 395 -4.72 -43.35 25.10
C THR A 395 -5.18 -44.53 24.27
N ILE A 396 -5.06 -44.42 22.96
CA ILE A 396 -5.32 -45.47 21.97
C ILE A 396 -4.00 -45.78 21.29
N SER A 397 -3.57 -47.04 21.26
CA SER A 397 -2.34 -47.44 20.60
C SER A 397 -2.48 -48.76 19.85
N ASP A 398 -1.87 -48.84 18.67
CA ASP A 398 -1.71 -50.07 17.88
C ASP A 398 -0.24 -50.39 17.65
N ASN A 399 0.06 -51.62 17.25
CA ASN A 399 1.41 -52.08 16.91
C ASN A 399 1.64 -52.25 15.39
N GLY A 400 0.88 -51.51 14.58
CA GLY A 400 0.90 -51.62 13.13
C GLY A 400 2.01 -50.82 12.45
N VAL A 401 1.82 -50.58 11.16
CA VAL A 401 2.66 -49.70 10.34
C VAL A 401 2.21 -48.26 10.59
N GLY A 402 3.07 -47.47 11.23
CA GLY A 402 2.80 -46.05 11.42
C GLY A 402 2.95 -45.22 10.14
N PHE A 403 2.76 -43.93 10.28
CA PHE A 403 2.84 -42.93 9.23
C PHE A 403 3.55 -41.68 9.72
N ASP A 404 3.95 -40.79 8.81
CA ASP A 404 4.50 -39.49 9.17
C ASP A 404 3.36 -38.49 9.46
N PRO A 405 3.18 -38.03 10.72
CA PRO A 405 2.12 -37.10 11.07
C PRO A 405 2.31 -35.71 10.44
N ASP A 406 3.55 -35.28 10.23
CA ASP A 406 3.88 -33.93 9.76
C ASP A 406 3.68 -33.80 8.25
N ALA A 407 3.98 -34.86 7.49
CA ALA A 407 3.72 -34.93 6.06
C ALA A 407 2.22 -34.87 5.68
N LEU A 408 1.32 -35.20 6.63
CA LEU A 408 -0.14 -35.14 6.44
C LEU A 408 -0.79 -33.80 6.83
N LEU A 409 -0.08 -32.95 7.58
CA LEU A 409 -0.58 -31.62 8.00
C LEU A 409 -0.47 -30.57 6.87
N ASP A 410 0.48 -30.73 5.95
CA ASP A 410 0.71 -29.81 4.82
C ASP A 410 -0.21 -30.05 3.61
N GLN A 411 -0.89 -31.19 3.55
CA GLN A 411 -1.82 -31.48 2.46
C GLN A 411 -3.25 -31.10 2.89
N THR A 412 -4.00 -30.43 2.00
CA THR A 412 -5.46 -30.20 2.10
C THR A 412 -6.30 -31.50 2.16
N ARG A 413 -5.63 -32.65 2.25
CA ARG A 413 -6.15 -33.99 2.51
C ARG A 413 -5.54 -34.59 3.79
N CYS A 414 -5.34 -33.81 4.84
CA CYS A 414 -5.29 -34.40 6.18
C CYS A 414 -6.48 -35.34 6.27
N GLY A 415 -6.25 -36.64 6.51
CA GLY A 415 -7.32 -37.63 6.54
C GLY A 415 -8.44 -37.09 7.41
N LEU A 416 -9.63 -36.87 6.82
CA LEU A 416 -10.73 -36.10 7.44
C LEU A 416 -11.01 -36.55 8.89
N GLY A 417 -10.75 -37.83 9.18
CA GLY A 417 -10.77 -38.43 10.51
C GLY A 417 -9.82 -37.79 11.54
N LEU A 418 -8.53 -37.64 11.24
CA LEU A 418 -7.54 -37.10 12.19
C LEU A 418 -7.81 -35.62 12.53
N SER A 419 -8.17 -34.81 11.53
CA SER A 419 -8.53 -33.40 11.74
C SER A 419 -9.80 -33.27 12.58
N SER A 420 -10.82 -34.09 12.29
CA SER A 420 -12.07 -34.13 13.05
C SER A 420 -11.86 -34.56 14.50
N MET A 421 -10.99 -35.54 14.76
CA MET A 421 -10.63 -35.96 16.11
C MET A 421 -9.93 -34.84 16.89
N ARG A 422 -8.97 -34.15 16.27
CA ARG A 422 -8.26 -33.01 16.87
C ARG A 422 -9.21 -31.87 17.23
N GLU A 423 -9.98 -31.39 16.26
CA GLU A 423 -10.92 -30.28 16.44
C GLU A 423 -11.93 -30.56 17.55
N ARG A 424 -12.45 -31.80 17.62
CA ARG A 424 -13.43 -32.20 18.63
C ARG A 424 -12.85 -32.19 20.06
N VAL A 425 -11.59 -32.57 20.22
CA VAL A 425 -10.89 -32.54 21.52
C VAL A 425 -10.54 -31.11 21.92
N GLU A 426 -10.05 -30.30 20.98
CA GLU A 426 -9.69 -28.90 21.22
C GLU A 426 -10.93 -28.04 21.56
N THR A 427 -12.09 -28.34 20.97
CA THR A 427 -13.38 -27.67 21.30
C THR A 427 -13.80 -27.88 22.76
N LEU A 428 -13.36 -28.98 23.39
CA LEU A 428 -13.59 -29.28 24.80
C LEU A 428 -12.50 -28.73 25.72
N GLY A 429 -11.56 -27.93 25.20
CA GLY A 429 -10.40 -27.42 25.94
C GLY A 429 -9.34 -28.50 26.21
N GLY A 430 -9.39 -29.63 25.48
CA GLY A 430 -8.46 -30.74 25.60
C GLY A 430 -7.22 -30.62 24.72
N LEU A 431 -6.19 -31.39 25.06
CA LEU A 431 -4.99 -31.56 24.24
C LEU A 431 -5.09 -32.86 23.44
N PHE A 432 -4.87 -32.77 22.13
CA PHE A 432 -4.76 -33.91 21.23
C PHE A 432 -3.32 -34.06 20.73
N SER A 433 -2.74 -35.24 20.95
CA SER A 433 -1.40 -35.57 20.48
C SER A 433 -1.39 -36.93 19.79
N ILE A 434 -0.58 -37.04 18.74
CA ILE A 434 -0.40 -38.26 17.98
C ILE A 434 1.09 -38.51 17.80
N ARG A 435 1.51 -39.76 18.03
CA ARG A 435 2.86 -40.25 17.77
C ARG A 435 2.72 -41.47 16.87
N SER A 436 3.37 -41.47 15.72
CA SER A 436 3.31 -42.59 14.79
C SER A 436 4.69 -42.87 14.21
N GLY A 437 4.99 -44.14 13.99
CA GLY A 437 6.28 -44.58 13.50
C GLY A 437 6.32 -46.09 13.22
N PRO A 438 7.52 -46.68 13.02
CA PRO A 438 7.66 -48.09 12.63
C PRO A 438 7.12 -49.10 13.66
N GLN A 439 6.85 -48.66 14.90
CA GLN A 439 6.35 -49.50 15.99
C GLN A 439 4.83 -49.35 16.21
N GLY A 440 4.13 -48.62 15.33
CA GLY A 440 2.68 -48.38 15.41
C GLY A 440 2.31 -46.92 15.62
N THR A 441 1.04 -46.69 15.92
CA THR A 441 0.49 -45.36 16.20
C THR A 441 -0.07 -45.28 17.61
N SER A 442 0.13 -44.14 18.27
CA SER A 442 -0.42 -43.82 19.57
C SER A 442 -1.07 -42.45 19.54
N ILE A 443 -2.37 -42.40 19.87
CA ILE A 443 -3.16 -41.19 20.05
C ILE A 443 -3.36 -40.99 21.55
N GLU A 444 -3.03 -39.80 22.04
CA GLU A 444 -3.16 -39.41 23.44
C GLU A 444 -3.99 -38.13 23.55
N ILE A 445 -5.07 -38.22 24.33
CA ILE A 445 -6.00 -37.14 24.63
C ILE A 445 -5.93 -36.82 26.11
N VAL A 446 -5.78 -35.54 26.44
CA VAL A 446 -5.79 -35.04 27.82
C VAL A 446 -6.87 -33.98 27.96
N LEU A 447 -7.91 -34.28 28.74
CA LEU A 447 -8.97 -33.35 29.09
C LEU A 447 -8.76 -32.82 30.51
N PRO A 448 -8.70 -31.50 30.72
CA PRO A 448 -8.51 -30.94 32.05
C PRO A 448 -9.76 -31.11 32.92
N ALA A 449 -9.59 -31.16 34.24
CA ALA A 449 -10.68 -31.43 35.18
C ALA A 449 -11.86 -30.44 35.10
N HIS A 450 -11.64 -29.20 34.62
CA HIS A 450 -12.72 -28.23 34.43
C HIS A 450 -13.67 -28.61 33.29
N SER A 451 -13.19 -29.29 32.25
CA SER A 451 -14.02 -29.80 31.14
C SER A 451 -14.90 -30.98 31.55
N LEU A 452 -14.67 -31.56 32.73
CA LEU A 452 -15.42 -32.71 33.28
C LEU A 452 -16.52 -32.29 34.27
N LYS A 453 -16.61 -31.00 34.63
CA LYS A 453 -17.66 -30.48 35.50
C LYS A 453 -18.86 -30.07 34.63
N ALA A 454 -20.03 -30.63 34.93
CA ALA A 454 -21.30 -30.29 34.30
C ALA A 454 -21.74 -28.86 34.62
#